data_AF-A0A6J7QIJ0-F1
#
_entry.id   AF-A0A6J7QIJ0-F1
#
_cell.length_a   1.000
_cell.length_b   1.000
_cell.length_c   1.000
_cell.angle_alpha   90.00
_cell.angle_beta   90.00
_cell.angle_gamma   90.00
#
_symmetry.space_group_name_H-M   'P 1'
#
loop_
_entity.id
_entity.type
_entity.pdbx_description
1 polymer ?
#
loop_
_entity_poly.entity_id
_entity_poly.type
_entity_poly.pdbx_seq_one_letter_code
_entity_poly.pdbx_strand_id
1 'polypeptide(L)'
;MFIHVVAFRWNEKISPEQIAVISETLKALSQHVTEVKKYRFGPDAGVSAPTNFDFVVVAEFDSADDWKIYDTHPEHNRVRKEVLGPFIAERAAVQFTA
;
A
#
# COMPACT_ATOMS: atom_id res chain seq x y z
N MET A 1 12.12 -14.81 -1.32
CA MET A 1 10.94 -14.02 -0.93
C MET A 1 11.36 -12.56 -0.87
N PHE A 2 10.66 -11.69 -1.59
CA PHE A 2 10.94 -10.27 -1.67
C PHE A 2 9.75 -9.50 -1.07
N ILE A 3 10.01 -8.62 -0.11
CA ILE A 3 8.98 -7.94 0.66
C ILE A 3 9.02 -6.45 0.36
N HIS A 4 7.88 -5.89 -0.01
CA HIS A 4 7.63 -4.47 -0.10
C HIS A 4 6.83 -4.01 1.11
N VAL A 5 7.32 -2.98 1.79
CA VAL A 5 6.57 -2.25 2.82
C VAL A 5 6.48 -0.80 2.39
N VAL A 6 5.28 -0.22 2.46
CA VAL A 6 5.07 1.22 2.31
C VAL A 6 4.09 1.70 3.35
N ALA A 7 4.42 2.84 3.96
CA ALA A 7 3.57 3.52 4.92
C ALA A 7 3.25 4.94 4.41
N PHE A 8 2.03 5.39 4.71
CA PHE A 8 1.49 6.69 4.29
C PHE A 8 1.07 7.52 5.49
N ARG A 9 1.44 8.80 5.47
CA ARG A 9 0.85 9.82 6.34
C ARG A 9 -0.09 10.67 5.51
N TRP A 10 -1.28 10.91 6.02
CA TRP A 10 -2.31 11.68 5.32
C TRP A 10 -2.06 13.18 5.41
N ASN A 11 -2.37 13.92 4.33
CA ASN A 11 -2.28 15.39 4.30
C ASN A 11 -3.45 16.07 5.03
N GLU A 12 -4.57 15.38 5.16
CA GLU A 12 -5.74 15.79 5.90
C GLU A 12 -6.37 14.59 6.62
N LYS A 13 -7.37 14.85 7.46
CA LYS A 13 -8.14 13.76 8.08
C LYS A 13 -8.97 13.07 7.00
N ILE A 14 -8.57 11.84 6.67
CA ILE A 14 -9.32 10.92 5.83
C ILE A 14 -10.51 10.32 6.60
N SER A 15 -11.67 10.23 5.96
CA SER A 15 -12.89 9.66 6.54
C SER A 15 -12.87 8.12 6.53
N PRO A 16 -13.67 7.46 7.39
CA PRO A 16 -13.84 6.00 7.36
C PRO A 16 -14.29 5.46 6.00
N GLU A 17 -15.12 6.19 5.27
CA GLU A 17 -15.61 5.82 3.94
C GLU A 17 -14.47 5.85 2.90
N GLN A 18 -13.60 6.86 2.97
CA GLN A 18 -12.41 6.93 2.11
C GLN A 18 -11.44 5.78 2.41
N ILE A 19 -11.23 5.44 3.69
CA ILE A 19 -10.44 4.26 4.08
C ILE A 19 -11.05 2.97 3.55
N ALA A 20 -12.38 2.83 3.57
CA ALA A 20 -13.07 1.67 3.01
C ALA A 20 -12.83 1.57 1.50
N VAL A 21 -12.96 2.67 0.75
CA VAL A 21 -12.69 2.72 -0.71
C VAL A 21 -11.24 2.34 -1.02
N ILE A 22 -10.27 2.87 -0.25
CA ILE A 22 -8.85 2.50 -0.39
C ILE A 22 -8.67 1.01 -0.15
N SER A 23 -9.26 0.48 0.93
CA SER A 23 -9.13 -0.93 1.32
C SER A 23 -9.74 -1.89 0.29
N GLU A 24 -10.92 -1.58 -0.23
CA GLU A 24 -11.57 -2.35 -1.30
C GLU A 24 -10.76 -2.32 -2.58
N THR A 25 -10.24 -1.15 -2.96
CA THR A 25 -9.41 -1.00 -4.15
C THR A 25 -8.10 -1.78 -4.03
N LEU A 26 -7.43 -1.71 -2.89
CA LEU A 26 -6.19 -2.45 -2.61
C LEU A 26 -6.43 -3.97 -2.64
N LYS A 27 -7.57 -4.43 -2.10
CA LYS A 27 -7.99 -5.83 -2.20
C LYS A 27 -8.16 -6.25 -3.67
N ALA A 28 -8.90 -5.46 -4.46
CA ALA A 28 -9.12 -5.75 -5.87
C ALA A 28 -7.80 -5.77 -6.66
N LEU A 29 -6.89 -4.84 -6.41
CA LEU A 29 -5.56 -4.80 -7.01
C LEU A 29 -4.79 -6.11 -6.76
N SER A 30 -4.80 -6.61 -5.51
CA SER A 30 -4.12 -7.86 -5.15
C SER A 30 -4.70 -9.11 -5.82
N GLN A 31 -5.96 -9.06 -6.24
CA GLN A 31 -6.60 -10.14 -6.99
C GLN A 31 -6.32 -10.07 -8.49
N HIS A 32 -5.96 -8.88 -8.99
CA HIS A 32 -5.72 -8.63 -10.40
C HIS A 32 -4.24 -8.83 -10.79
N VAL A 33 -3.30 -8.48 -9.90
CA VAL A 33 -1.85 -8.59 -10.19
C VAL A 33 -1.31 -9.92 -9.66
N THR A 34 -1.00 -10.84 -10.58
CA THR A 34 -0.65 -12.24 -10.28
C THR A 34 0.68 -12.44 -9.54
N GLU A 35 1.57 -11.46 -9.61
CA GLU A 35 2.88 -11.45 -8.97
C GLU A 35 2.77 -11.24 -7.45
N VAL A 36 1.67 -10.65 -6.97
CA VAL A 36 1.43 -10.41 -5.55
C VAL A 36 1.05 -11.73 -4.86
N LYS A 37 1.95 -12.28 -4.04
CA LYS A 37 1.73 -13.56 -3.33
C LYS A 37 0.98 -13.39 -2.02
N LYS A 38 1.30 -12.34 -1.27
CA LYS A 38 0.56 -11.91 -0.09
C LYS A 38 0.41 -10.41 -0.11
N TYR A 39 -0.74 -9.93 0.35
CA TYR A 39 -1.04 -8.52 0.42
C TYR A 39 -1.78 -8.23 1.72
N ARG A 40 -1.20 -7.38 2.56
CA ARG A 40 -1.78 -6.93 3.82
C ARG A 40 -1.73 -5.42 3.86
N PHE A 41 -2.78 -4.81 4.36
CA PHE A 41 -2.85 -3.36 4.48
C PHE A 41 -3.85 -2.97 5.55
N GLY A 42 -3.77 -1.74 6.02
CA GLY A 42 -4.72 -1.21 6.99
C GLY A 42 -4.24 0.06 7.66
N PRO A 43 -5.15 0.73 8.40
CA PRO A 43 -4.81 1.90 9.19
C PRO A 43 -3.93 1.52 10.40
N ASP A 44 -3.21 2.50 10.93
CA ASP A 44 -2.54 2.37 12.23
C ASP A 44 -3.57 2.06 13.32
N ALA A 45 -3.18 1.19 14.25
CA ALA A 45 -4.05 0.74 15.33
C ALA A 45 -4.12 1.74 16.50
N GLY A 46 -3.30 2.80 16.50
CA GLY A 46 -3.28 3.81 17.56
C GLY A 46 -2.74 3.31 18.90
N VAL A 47 -2.05 2.16 18.92
CA VAL A 47 -1.59 1.51 20.16
C VAL A 47 -0.19 1.93 20.62
N SER A 48 0.55 2.64 19.76
CA SER A 48 1.95 3.01 20.00
C SER A 48 2.13 4.55 19.99
N ALA A 49 3.26 5.04 19.49
CA ALA A 49 3.58 6.45 19.44
C ALA A 49 2.68 7.22 18.44
N PRO A 50 2.32 8.49 18.75
CA PRO A 50 1.55 9.34 17.84
C PRO A 50 2.32 9.73 16.57
N THR A 51 3.60 9.37 16.49
CA THR A 51 4.46 9.62 15.34
C THR A 51 4.35 8.54 14.26
N ASN A 52 3.57 7.48 14.50
CA ASN A 52 3.33 6.45 13.49
C ASN A 52 2.75 7.05 12.20
N PHE A 53 2.97 6.33 11.10
CA PHE A 53 2.27 6.60 9.85
C PHE A 53 0.83 6.09 9.98
N ASP A 54 -0.09 6.68 9.24
CA ASP A 54 -1.53 6.46 9.43
C ASP A 54 -2.05 5.18 8.76
N PHE A 55 -1.31 4.64 7.78
CA PHE A 55 -1.71 3.47 7.01
C PHE A 55 -0.50 2.75 6.41
N VAL A 56 -0.59 1.42 6.28
CA VAL A 56 0.49 0.58 5.74
C VAL A 56 -0.02 -0.34 4.64
N VAL A 57 0.86 -0.67 3.70
CA VAL A 57 0.73 -1.78 2.76
C VAL A 57 2.00 -2.63 2.86
N VAL A 58 1.82 -3.94 2.95
CA VAL A 58 2.85 -4.97 2.93
C VAL A 58 2.52 -5.95 1.83
N ALA A 59 3.43 -6.12 0.88
CA ALA A 59 3.29 -7.03 -0.24
C ALA A 59 4.47 -7.99 -0.32
N GLU A 60 4.20 -9.27 -0.58
CA GLU A 60 5.21 -10.31 -0.77
C GLU A 60 5.22 -10.78 -2.23
N PHE A 61 6.41 -10.98 -2.78
CA PHE A 61 6.69 -11.43 -4.14
C PHE A 61 7.71 -12.58 -4.13
N ASP A 62 7.76 -13.38 -5.19
CA ASP A 62 8.79 -14.43 -5.31
C ASP A 62 10.18 -13.80 -5.53
N SER A 63 10.24 -12.72 -6.31
CA SER A 63 11.47 -12.07 -6.74
C SER A 63 11.39 -10.54 -6.78
N ALA A 64 12.53 -9.88 -6.96
CA ALA A 64 12.58 -8.43 -7.20
C ALA A 64 12.01 -8.05 -8.58
N ASP A 65 12.02 -8.95 -9.56
CA ASP A 65 11.48 -8.67 -10.89
C ASP A 65 9.95 -8.75 -10.90
N ASP A 66 9.37 -9.70 -10.16
CA ASP A 66 7.94 -9.77 -9.86
C ASP A 66 7.44 -8.46 -9.21
N TRP A 67 8.22 -7.92 -8.26
CA TRP A 67 7.92 -6.62 -7.67
C TRP A 67 7.94 -5.48 -8.70
N LYS A 68 8.87 -5.47 -9.66
CA LYS A 68 8.91 -4.45 -10.73
C LYS A 68 7.72 -4.55 -11.68
N ILE A 69 7.27 -5.77 -11.98
CA ILE A 69 6.05 -5.99 -12.79
C ILE A 69 4.85 -5.38 -12.06
N TYR A 70 4.69 -5.66 -10.75
CA TYR A 70 3.68 -5.01 -9.93
C TYR A 70 3.85 -3.48 -9.88
N ASP A 71 5.07 -2.98 -9.67
CA ASP A 71 5.37 -1.55 -9.53
C ASP A 71 4.95 -0.74 -10.76
N THR A 72 5.13 -1.33 -11.94
CA THR A 72 4.80 -0.71 -13.23
C THR A 72 3.42 -1.08 -13.77
N HIS A 73 2.68 -1.95 -13.08
CA HIS A 73 1.37 -2.42 -13.53
C HIS A 73 0.38 -1.25 -13.70
N PRO A 74 -0.38 -1.17 -14.81
CA PRO A 74 -1.31 -0.06 -15.07
C PRO A 74 -2.32 0.18 -13.94
N GLU A 75 -2.95 -0.89 -13.43
CA GLU A 75 -3.86 -0.76 -12.28
C GLU A 75 -3.18 -0.26 -11.01
N HIS A 76 -1.93 -0.68 -10.74
CA HIS A 76 -1.22 -0.17 -9.58
C HIS A 76 -0.88 1.32 -9.71
N ASN A 77 -0.49 1.76 -10.91
CA ASN A 77 -0.29 3.18 -11.20
C ASN A 77 -1.59 4.00 -11.07
N ARG A 78 -2.73 3.44 -11.52
CA ARG A 78 -4.04 4.05 -11.33
C ARG A 78 -4.37 4.22 -9.84
N VAL A 79 -4.21 3.16 -9.03
CA VAL A 79 -4.44 3.21 -7.58
C VAL A 79 -3.54 4.23 -6.89
N ARG A 80 -2.24 4.27 -7.23
CA ARG A 80 -1.31 5.28 -6.72
C ARG A 80 -1.75 6.69 -7.01
N LYS A 81 -2.17 6.96 -8.25
CA LYS A 81 -2.49 8.31 -8.71
C LYS A 81 -3.86 8.79 -8.21
N GLU A 82 -4.88 7.94 -8.30
CA GLU A 82 -6.28 8.34 -8.16
C GLU A 82 -6.84 8.06 -6.77
N VAL A 83 -6.39 6.98 -6.12
CA VAL A 83 -7.02 6.47 -4.90
C VAL A 83 -6.20 6.82 -3.66
N LEU A 84 -4.86 6.78 -3.77
CA LEU A 84 -3.96 7.13 -2.67
C LEU A 84 -3.38 8.54 -2.80
N GLY A 85 -2.91 8.90 -3.99
CA GLY A 85 -2.15 10.12 -4.28
C GLY A 85 -2.77 11.41 -3.73
N PRO A 86 -4.09 11.64 -3.86
CA PRO A 86 -4.72 12.88 -3.36
C PRO A 86 -4.59 13.08 -1.85
N PHE A 87 -4.41 12.01 -1.07
CA PHE A 87 -4.44 12.05 0.40
C PHE A 87 -3.05 11.98 1.03
N ILE A 88 -1.98 11.69 0.29
CA ILE A 88 -0.65 11.45 0.88
C ILE A 88 0.10 12.77 1.12
N ALA A 89 0.50 13.02 2.38
CA ALA A 89 1.50 14.03 2.72
C ALA A 89 2.91 13.46 2.75
N GLU A 90 3.09 12.31 3.39
CA GLU A 90 4.39 11.65 3.50
C GLU A 90 4.29 10.18 3.10
N ARG A 91 5.36 9.67 2.48
CA ARG A 91 5.47 8.28 2.07
C ARG A 91 6.85 7.77 2.45
N ALA A 92 6.89 6.66 3.19
CA ALA A 92 8.10 5.90 3.46
C ALA A 92 7.96 4.49 2.91
N ALA A 93 8.96 4.00 2.18
CA ALA A 93 8.94 2.66 1.60
C ALA A 93 10.29 1.97 1.72
N VAL A 94 10.25 0.65 1.91
CA VAL A 94 11.42 -0.23 1.92
C VAL A 94 11.09 -1.49 1.12
N GLN A 95 12.08 -2.01 0.42
CA GLN A 95 12.08 -3.35 -0.14
C GLN A 95 13.24 -4.14 0.45
N PHE A 96 12.99 -5.37 0.87
CA PHE A 96 14.02 -6.22 1.47
C PHE A 96 13.77 -7.70 1.18
N THR A 97 14.80 -8.52 1.34
CA THR A 97 14.73 -9.98 1.25
C THR A 97 14.60 -10.57 2.65
N ALA A 98 13.73 -11.58 2.79
CA ALA A 98 13.52 -12.34 4.03
C ALA A 98 13.49 -13.84 3.75
#